data_AF-A0A535CRB3-F1
#
_entry.id   AF-A0A535CRB3-F1
#
_cell.length_a   1.000
_cell.length_b   1.000
_cell.length_c   1.000
_cell.angle_alpha   90.00
_cell.angle_beta   90.00
_cell.angle_gamma   90.00
#
_symmetry.space_group_name_H-M   'P 1'
#
loop_
_entity.id
_entity.type
_entity.pdbx_description
1 polymer ?
#
loop_
_entity_poly.entity_id
_entity_poly.type
_entity_poly.pdbx_seq_one_letter_code
_entity_poly.pdbx_strand_id
1 'polypeptide(L)'
;MTRRYVRALVRHRDRELCLAGLWVITGFEQRPVTVVKGSRNGSAYSMRKRMSAFVNALTSFSNRPLIYIFQIGITVMLLSAGAGVVLLYRSVTGRIGVPGWASIMVSIWFLGGLTIFCVGVIGIYLAKVFTETKRRPYTVVRAEYGPGSDMTP
;
A
#
# COMPACT_ATOMS: atom_id res chain seq x y z
N MET A 1 2.47 -25.21 16.58
CA MET A 1 2.06 -25.20 15.15
C MET A 1 2.24 -26.58 14.56
N THR A 2 1.35 -27.06 13.70
CA THR A 2 1.49 -28.38 13.06
C THR A 2 2.54 -28.34 11.95
N ARG A 3 3.23 -29.48 11.68
CA ARG A 3 4.23 -29.57 10.60
C ARG A 3 3.66 -29.19 9.22
N ARG A 4 2.38 -29.55 8.97
CA ARG A 4 1.67 -29.22 7.73
C ARG A 4 1.50 -27.71 7.55
N TYR A 5 1.12 -27.00 8.61
CA TYR A 5 1.01 -25.53 8.60
C TYR A 5 2.35 -24.87 8.31
N VAL A 6 3.41 -25.25 9.04
CA VAL A 6 4.74 -24.65 8.87
C VAL A 6 5.25 -24.85 7.45
N ARG A 7 5.08 -26.05 6.88
CA ARG A 7 5.48 -26.35 5.51
C ARG A 7 4.73 -25.50 4.47
N ALA A 8 3.47 -25.20 4.70
CA ALA A 8 2.70 -24.31 3.83
C ALA A 8 3.14 -22.85 3.99
N LEU A 9 3.33 -22.39 5.23
CA LEU A 9 3.74 -21.03 5.54
C LEU A 9 5.11 -20.68 4.91
N VAL A 10 6.08 -21.59 4.95
CA VAL A 10 7.43 -21.39 4.38
C VAL A 10 7.43 -21.35 2.85
N ARG A 11 6.33 -21.75 2.17
CA ARG A 11 6.21 -21.60 0.72
C ARG A 11 5.95 -20.15 0.29
N HIS A 12 5.42 -19.31 1.17
CA HIS A 12 5.28 -17.89 0.89
C HIS A 12 6.66 -17.24 0.83
N ARG A 13 6.96 -16.60 -0.30
CA ARG A 13 8.25 -15.93 -0.57
C ARG A 13 8.11 -14.40 -0.63
N ASP A 14 7.12 -13.86 0.07
CA ASP A 14 6.78 -12.43 0.09
C ASP A 14 7.88 -11.60 0.77
N ARG A 15 8.57 -10.73 0.02
CA ARG A 15 9.70 -9.94 0.53
C ARG A 15 9.29 -8.96 1.61
N GLU A 16 8.13 -8.34 1.44
CA GLU A 16 7.50 -7.52 2.47
C GLU A 16 6.75 -8.41 3.48
N LEU A 17 7.46 -8.85 4.52
CA LEU A 17 6.93 -9.75 5.54
C LEU A 17 5.86 -9.07 6.40
N CYS A 18 4.60 -9.38 6.11
CA CYS A 18 3.49 -9.11 7.00
C CYS A 18 2.92 -10.43 7.55
N LEU A 19 3.46 -10.87 8.68
CA LEU A 19 3.15 -12.16 9.30
C LEU A 19 1.65 -12.34 9.58
N ALA A 20 0.97 -11.29 10.03
CA ALA A 20 -0.45 -11.34 10.33
C ALA A 20 -1.28 -11.72 9.09
N GLY A 21 -0.98 -11.15 7.92
CA GLY A 21 -1.67 -11.50 6.68
C GLY A 21 -1.28 -12.88 6.17
N LEU A 22 0.00 -13.25 6.26
CA LEU A 22 0.48 -14.58 5.88
C LEU A 22 -0.19 -15.70 6.66
N TRP A 23 -0.35 -15.54 7.97
CA TRP A 23 -1.04 -16.53 8.80
C TRP A 23 -2.49 -16.73 8.35
N VAL A 24 -3.20 -15.66 8.01
CA VAL A 24 -4.58 -15.75 7.53
C VAL A 24 -4.64 -16.41 6.15
N ILE A 25 -3.79 -16.00 5.21
CA ILE A 25 -3.85 -16.46 3.81
C ILE A 25 -3.45 -17.94 3.64
N THR A 26 -2.68 -18.51 4.59
CA THR A 26 -2.37 -19.95 4.58
C THR A 26 -3.60 -20.83 4.75
N GLY A 27 -4.72 -20.31 5.28
CA GLY A 27 -6.04 -20.96 5.24
C GLY A 27 -6.25 -22.12 6.22
N PHE A 28 -5.36 -22.32 7.20
CA PHE A 28 -5.54 -23.36 8.23
C PHE A 28 -6.46 -22.88 9.36
N GLU A 29 -7.09 -23.83 10.07
CA GLU A 29 -7.89 -23.54 11.26
C GLU A 29 -7.02 -22.87 12.34
N GLN A 30 -7.46 -21.70 12.80
CA GLN A 30 -6.79 -20.89 13.81
C GLN A 30 -7.73 -20.70 14.99
N ARG A 31 -7.26 -21.02 16.20
CA ARG A 31 -8.01 -20.80 17.44
C ARG A 31 -7.27 -19.77 18.29
N PRO A 32 -7.91 -18.63 18.64
CA PRO A 32 -7.31 -17.66 19.54
C PRO A 32 -7.24 -18.25 20.94
N VAL A 33 -6.12 -18.01 21.63
CA VAL A 33 -5.96 -18.37 23.05
C VAL A 33 -5.74 -17.07 23.82
N THR A 34 -6.66 -16.76 24.72
CA THR A 34 -6.56 -15.57 25.56
C THR A 34 -5.46 -15.78 26.58
N VAL A 35 -4.46 -14.90 26.57
CA VAL A 35 -3.37 -14.89 27.55
C VAL A 35 -3.45 -13.59 28.33
N VAL A 36 -3.54 -13.69 29.66
CA VAL A 36 -3.43 -12.52 30.54
C VAL A 36 -1.98 -12.07 30.53
N LYS A 37 -1.72 -10.93 29.89
CA LYS A 37 -0.39 -10.34 29.83
C LYS A 37 -0.19 -9.40 31.00
N GLY A 38 0.92 -9.55 31.72
CA GLY A 38 1.32 -8.58 32.75
C GLY A 38 1.43 -7.17 32.16
N SER A 39 0.84 -6.19 32.84
CA SER A 39 0.95 -4.78 32.46
C SER A 39 2.41 -4.33 32.62
N ARG A 40 3.07 -4.03 31.49
CA ARG A 40 4.30 -3.22 31.50
C ARG A 40 3.88 -1.77 31.30
N ASN A 41 4.32 -0.89 32.20
CA ASN A 41 4.12 0.55 32.03
C ASN A 41 4.79 1.01 30.73
N GLY A 42 3.99 1.58 29.82
CA GLY A 42 4.42 2.06 28.51
C GLY A 42 4.05 1.12 27.36
N SER A 43 3.25 1.62 26.41
CA SER A 43 3.01 0.92 25.14
C SER A 43 4.21 1.09 24.22
N ALA A 44 4.85 -0.02 23.82
CA ALA A 44 5.90 0.01 22.79
C ALA A 44 5.37 0.41 21.38
N TYR A 45 4.04 0.53 21.24
CA TYR A 45 3.35 0.90 20.02
C TYR A 45 2.93 2.37 20.04
N SER A 46 3.74 3.23 19.43
CA SER A 46 3.33 4.60 19.13
C SER A 46 2.27 4.63 18.02
N MET A 47 1.43 5.67 18.00
CA MET A 47 0.39 5.84 16.98
C MET A 47 0.97 5.81 15.56
N ARG A 48 2.14 6.42 15.37
CA ARG A 48 2.87 6.42 14.10
C ARG A 48 3.23 5.01 13.62
N LYS A 49 3.70 4.14 14.52
CA LYS A 49 4.03 2.73 14.20
C LYS A 49 2.78 1.93 13.82
N ARG A 50 1.64 2.21 14.45
CA ARG A 50 0.36 1.56 14.11
C ARG A 50 -0.11 1.95 12.71
N MET A 51 -0.06 3.24 12.39
CA MET A 51 -0.44 3.74 11.08
C MET A 51 0.46 3.17 9.97
N SER A 52 1.77 3.15 10.17
CA SER A 52 2.70 2.55 9.20
C SER A 52 2.43 1.06 8.99
N ALA A 53 2.17 0.31 10.07
CA ALA A 53 1.84 -1.11 9.98
C ALA A 53 0.53 -1.34 9.21
N PHE A 54 -0.50 -0.53 9.45
CA PHE A 54 -1.77 -0.59 8.73
C PHE A 54 -1.59 -0.30 7.23
N VAL A 55 -0.89 0.78 6.88
CA VAL A 55 -0.63 1.13 5.48
C VAL A 55 0.16 0.02 4.78
N ASN A 56 1.17 -0.54 5.43
CA ASN A 56 1.96 -1.64 4.88
C ASN A 56 1.11 -2.89 4.64
N ALA A 57 0.27 -3.28 5.61
CA ALA A 57 -0.63 -4.42 5.46
C ALA A 57 -1.66 -4.19 4.33
N LEU A 58 -2.31 -3.03 4.30
CA LEU A 58 -3.32 -2.70 3.30
C LEU A 58 -2.73 -2.75 1.88
N THR A 59 -1.55 -2.14 1.68
CA THR A 59 -0.91 -2.08 0.36
C THR A 59 -0.22 -3.39 -0.05
N SER A 60 0.11 -4.29 0.88
CA SER A 60 0.66 -5.62 0.54
C SER A 60 -0.42 -6.63 0.15
N PHE A 61 -1.62 -6.55 0.75
CA PHE A 61 -2.67 -7.55 0.53
C PHE A 61 -3.88 -7.03 -0.25
N SER A 62 -3.88 -5.76 -0.67
CA SER A 62 -5.02 -5.17 -1.39
C SER A 62 -4.55 -4.24 -2.50
N ASN A 63 -5.24 -4.32 -3.64
CA ASN A 63 -5.13 -3.37 -4.74
C ASN A 63 -6.22 -2.28 -4.69
N ARG A 64 -7.12 -2.31 -3.70
CA ARG A 64 -8.26 -1.38 -3.58
C ARG A 64 -7.86 0.10 -3.59
N PRO A 65 -6.78 0.54 -2.88
CA PRO A 65 -6.35 1.93 -2.94
C PRO A 65 -6.04 2.42 -4.35
N LEU A 66 -5.46 1.55 -5.19
CA LEU A 66 -5.14 1.89 -6.58
C LEU A 66 -6.42 2.02 -7.43
N ILE A 67 -7.40 1.13 -7.20
CA ILE A 67 -8.71 1.17 -7.86
C ILE A 67 -9.47 2.44 -7.49
N TYR A 68 -9.44 2.87 -6.21
CA TYR A 68 -10.11 4.10 -5.79
C TYR A 68 -9.53 5.34 -6.47
N ILE A 69 -8.20 5.42 -6.60
CA ILE A 69 -7.56 6.53 -7.32
C ILE A 69 -7.99 6.56 -8.78
N PHE A 70 -8.07 5.40 -9.42
CA PHE A 70 -8.56 5.29 -10.79
C PHE A 70 -10.03 5.77 -10.91
N GLN A 71 -10.91 5.36 -9.99
CA GLN A 71 -12.31 5.80 -9.97
C GLN A 71 -12.46 7.31 -9.75
N ILE A 72 -11.67 7.89 -8.83
CA ILE A 72 -11.62 9.34 -8.62
C ILE A 72 -11.16 10.04 -9.91
N GLY A 73 -10.12 9.53 -10.56
CA GLY A 73 -9.62 10.05 -11.83
C GLY A 73 -10.68 10.07 -12.93
N ILE A 74 -11.42 8.97 -13.11
CA ILE A 74 -12.54 8.91 -14.06
C ILE A 74 -13.61 9.95 -13.72
N THR A 75 -13.96 10.09 -12.44
CA THR A 75 -15.00 11.02 -12.00
C THR A 75 -14.60 12.46 -12.31
N VAL A 76 -13.35 12.84 -12.01
CA VAL A 76 -12.80 14.16 -12.31
C VAL A 76 -12.73 14.41 -13.82
N MET A 77 -12.35 13.41 -14.61
CA MET A 77 -12.32 13.50 -16.08
C MET A 77 -13.71 13.78 -16.66
N LEU A 78 -14.75 13.07 -16.20
CA LEU A 78 -16.12 13.27 -16.66
C LEU A 78 -16.65 14.67 -16.28
N LEU A 79 -16.40 15.10 -15.04
CA LEU A 79 -16.78 16.44 -14.58
C LEU A 79 -16.06 17.54 -15.36
N SER A 80 -14.76 17.37 -15.63
CA SER A 80 -13.96 18.32 -16.41
C SER A 80 -14.41 18.38 -17.87
N ALA A 81 -14.74 17.25 -18.49
CA ALA A 81 -15.30 17.20 -19.84
C ALA A 81 -16.65 17.96 -19.91
N GLY A 82 -17.54 17.74 -18.95
CA GLY A 82 -18.82 18.46 -18.86
C GLY A 82 -18.64 19.97 -18.67
N ALA A 83 -17.76 20.38 -17.76
CA ALA A 83 -17.42 21.80 -17.55
C ALA A 83 -16.80 22.44 -18.81
N GLY A 84 -15.95 21.69 -19.53
CA GLY A 84 -15.35 22.11 -20.80
C GLY A 84 -16.39 22.38 -21.88
N VAL A 85 -17.40 21.50 -22.03
CA VAL A 85 -18.50 21.71 -22.99
C VAL A 85 -19.31 22.98 -22.65
N VAL A 86 -19.61 23.21 -21.36
CA VAL A 86 -20.33 24.41 -20.92
C VAL A 86 -19.51 25.69 -21.19
N LEU A 87 -18.21 25.67 -20.93
CA LEU A 87 -17.32 26.80 -21.21
C LEU A 87 -17.21 27.07 -22.72
N LEU A 88 -17.09 26.02 -23.53
CA LEU A 88 -17.06 26.14 -24.99
C LEU A 88 -18.36 26.76 -25.52
N TYR A 89 -19.51 26.28 -25.05
CA TYR A 89 -20.81 26.84 -25.42
C TYR A 89 -20.91 28.33 -25.08
N ARG A 90 -20.56 28.72 -23.84
CA ARG A 90 -20.60 30.12 -23.39
C ARG A 90 -19.62 31.02 -24.16
N SER A 91 -18.51 30.46 -24.62
CA SER A 91 -17.55 31.14 -25.48
C SER A 91 -18.15 31.45 -26.86
N VAL A 92 -18.77 30.47 -27.50
CA VAL A 92 -19.40 30.63 -28.82
C VAL A 92 -20.63 31.57 -28.78
N THR A 93 -21.37 31.63 -27.66
CA THR A 93 -22.50 32.56 -27.52
C THR A 93 -22.11 33.99 -27.08
N GLY A 94 -20.81 34.29 -26.93
CA GLY A 94 -20.34 35.63 -26.56
C GLY A 94 -20.69 36.06 -25.13
N ARG A 95 -21.04 35.12 -24.23
CA ARG A 95 -21.48 35.39 -22.84
C ARG A 95 -20.34 35.36 -21.82
N ILE A 96 -19.11 35.69 -22.24
CA ILE A 96 -17.95 35.65 -21.35
C ILE A 96 -17.87 36.97 -20.59
N GLY A 97 -18.28 36.94 -19.32
CA GLY A 97 -18.01 38.00 -18.36
C GLY A 97 -16.90 37.56 -17.40
N VAL A 98 -15.84 38.37 -17.33
CA VAL A 98 -15.04 38.64 -16.11
C VAL A 98 -14.13 37.50 -15.57
N PRO A 99 -13.19 37.77 -14.63
CA PRO A 99 -11.84 37.22 -14.65
C PRO A 99 -11.74 35.95 -13.81
N GLY A 100 -11.20 34.89 -14.39
CA GLY A 100 -11.12 33.56 -13.78
C GLY A 100 -9.87 33.29 -12.94
N TRP A 101 -9.10 34.30 -12.53
CA TRP A 101 -7.77 34.06 -11.96
C TRP A 101 -7.80 33.22 -10.67
N ALA A 102 -8.68 33.54 -9.72
CA ALA A 102 -8.79 32.79 -8.47
C ALA A 102 -9.26 31.34 -8.69
N SER A 103 -10.26 31.13 -9.55
CA SER A 103 -10.76 29.79 -9.87
C SER A 103 -9.72 28.96 -10.63
N ILE A 104 -8.94 29.58 -11.53
CA ILE A 104 -7.85 28.93 -12.25
C ILE A 104 -6.73 28.54 -11.28
N MET A 105 -6.29 29.44 -10.39
CA MET A 105 -5.23 29.15 -9.43
C MET A 105 -5.61 28.00 -8.48
N VAL A 106 -6.83 28.04 -7.93
CA VAL A 106 -7.34 26.96 -7.06
C VAL A 106 -7.43 25.64 -7.82
N SER A 107 -7.90 25.66 -9.08
CA SER A 107 -7.97 24.46 -9.91
C SER A 107 -6.60 23.86 -10.19
N ILE A 108 -5.61 24.69 -10.54
CA ILE A 108 -4.23 24.23 -10.80
C ILE A 108 -3.62 23.63 -9.54
N TRP A 109 -3.75 24.28 -8.38
CA TRP A 109 -3.20 23.76 -7.12
C TRP A 109 -3.90 22.48 -6.68
N PHE A 110 -5.22 22.40 -6.84
CA PHE A 110 -5.98 21.20 -6.50
C PHE A 110 -5.62 20.02 -7.42
N LEU A 111 -5.66 20.22 -8.75
CA LEU A 111 -5.28 19.16 -9.70
C LEU A 111 -3.80 18.80 -9.59
N GLY A 112 -2.91 19.77 -9.36
CA GLY A 112 -1.49 19.56 -9.11
C GLY A 112 -1.25 18.73 -7.84
N GLY A 113 -1.90 19.10 -6.73
CA GLY A 113 -1.83 18.32 -5.49
C GLY A 113 -2.40 16.91 -5.65
N LEU A 114 -3.54 16.77 -6.35
CA LEU A 114 -4.16 15.48 -6.62
C LEU A 114 -3.26 14.59 -7.50
N THR A 115 -2.64 15.12 -8.54
CA THR A 115 -1.72 14.36 -9.40
C THR A 115 -0.49 13.90 -8.63
N ILE A 116 0.13 14.76 -7.82
CA ILE A 116 1.25 14.39 -6.95
C ILE A 116 0.82 13.28 -5.96
N PHE A 117 -0.38 13.39 -5.38
CA PHE A 117 -0.92 12.37 -4.50
C PHE A 117 -1.10 11.02 -5.22
N CYS A 118 -1.72 11.01 -6.40
CA CYS A 118 -1.91 9.81 -7.22
C CYS A 118 -0.58 9.16 -7.58
N VAL A 119 0.40 9.95 -8.03
CA VAL A 119 1.76 9.47 -8.35
C VAL A 119 2.45 8.93 -7.11
N GLY A 120 2.28 9.57 -5.95
CA GLY A 120 2.81 9.08 -4.67
C GLY A 120 2.29 7.69 -4.33
N VAL A 121 0.98 7.45 -4.49
CA VAL A 121 0.41 6.12 -4.25
C VAL A 121 0.91 5.09 -5.27
N ILE A 122 0.99 5.45 -6.56
CA ILE A 122 1.61 4.58 -7.57
C ILE A 122 3.06 4.24 -7.19
N GLY A 123 3.82 5.23 -6.70
CA GLY A 123 5.19 5.05 -6.21
C GLY A 123 5.30 4.04 -5.06
N ILE A 124 4.34 4.02 -4.14
CA ILE A 124 4.28 3.02 -3.05
C ILE A 124 4.12 1.60 -3.62
N TYR A 125 3.20 1.40 -4.57
CA TYR A 125 3.02 0.09 -5.21
C TYR A 125 4.24 -0.29 -6.06
N LEU A 126 4.82 0.66 -6.79
CA LEU A 126 6.01 0.42 -7.60
C LEU A 126 7.21 0.04 -6.74
N ALA A 127 7.39 0.67 -5.58
CA ALA A 127 8.43 0.31 -4.62
C ALA A 127 8.26 -1.15 -4.13
N LYS A 128 7.02 -1.59 -3.89
CA LYS A 128 6.73 -2.99 -3.54
C LYS A 128 7.09 -3.95 -4.67
N VAL A 129 6.63 -3.66 -5.89
CA VAL A 129 6.97 -4.47 -7.08
C VAL A 129 8.49 -4.54 -7.27
N PHE A 130 9.20 -3.43 -7.10
CA PHE A 130 10.65 -3.38 -7.19
C PHE A 130 11.33 -4.25 -6.12
N THR A 131 10.86 -4.21 -4.87
CA THR A 131 11.37 -5.04 -3.78
C THR A 131 11.15 -6.54 -4.06
N GLU A 132 9.97 -6.92 -4.55
CA GLU A 132 9.66 -8.31 -4.91
C GLU A 132 10.51 -8.81 -6.11
N THR A 133 10.69 -7.96 -7.12
CA THR A 133 11.41 -8.32 -8.36
C THR A 133 12.91 -8.51 -8.13
N LYS A 134 13.51 -7.77 -7.20
CA LYS A 134 14.93 -7.89 -6.84
C LYS A 134 15.33 -9.28 -6.35
N ARG A 135 14.39 -10.06 -5.78
CA ARG A 135 14.62 -11.42 -5.28
C ARG A 135 15.88 -11.58 -4.39
N ARG A 136 16.27 -10.56 -3.62
CA ARG A 136 17.42 -10.63 -2.70
C ARG A 136 17.15 -11.60 -1.55
N PRO A 137 18.03 -12.58 -1.26
CA PRO A 137 17.80 -13.54 -0.16
C PRO A 137 17.62 -12.82 1.19
N TYR A 138 16.70 -13.30 2.04
CA TYR A 138 16.44 -12.67 3.35
C TYR A 138 17.59 -12.82 4.32
N THR A 139 18.29 -13.93 4.21
CA THR A 139 19.38 -14.31 5.10
C THR A 139 20.34 -15.16 4.29
N VAL A 140 21.62 -14.98 4.57
CA VAL A 140 22.69 -15.83 4.08
C VAL A 140 23.22 -16.58 5.29
N VAL A 141 23.16 -17.92 5.25
CA VAL A 141 23.71 -18.74 6.33
C VAL A 141 25.23 -18.70 6.20
N ARG A 142 25.90 -18.25 7.26
CA ARG A 142 27.36 -18.16 7.29
C ARG A 142 28.02 -19.50 7.65
N ALA A 143 27.45 -20.20 8.62
CA ALA A 143 27.94 -21.49 9.10
C ALA A 143 26.79 -22.23 9.80
N GLU A 144 26.81 -23.56 9.73
CA GLU A 144 25.91 -24.45 10.45
C GLU A 144 26.73 -25.24 11.48
N TYR A 145 26.24 -25.32 12.72
CA TYR A 145 26.89 -26.06 13.79
C TYR A 145 25.94 -27.12 14.33
N GLY A 146 26.23 -28.41 14.10
CA GLY A 146 25.41 -29.53 14.57
C GLY A 146 26.03 -30.91 14.27
N PRO A 147 25.52 -31.99 14.89
CA PRO A 147 26.02 -33.34 14.64
C PRO A 147 25.70 -33.75 13.19
N GLY A 148 26.70 -33.66 12.30
CA GLY A 148 26.58 -33.91 10.86
C GLY A 148 26.98 -32.74 9.94
N SER A 149 27.43 -31.60 10.47
CA SER A 149 27.99 -30.53 9.64
C SER A 149 29.47 -30.83 9.31
N ASP A 150 29.75 -31.25 8.08
CA ASP A 150 31.12 -31.29 7.57
C ASP A 150 31.70 -29.88 7.63
N MET A 151 32.71 -29.70 8.50
CA MET A 151 33.46 -28.46 8.63
C MET A 151 34.38 -28.34 7.41
N THR A 152 33.85 -27.90 6.28
CA THR A 152 34.71 -27.40 5.19
C THR A 152 35.10 -25.95 5.53
N PRO A 153 36.40 -25.65 5.61
CA PRO A 153 36.92 -24.32 5.95
C PRO A 153 36.58 -23.25 4.92
#